data_AF-A0A6V8KNR8-F1
#
_entry.id   AF-A0A6V8KNR8-F1
#
_cell.length_a   1.000
_cell.length_b   1.000
_cell.length_c   1.000
_cell.angle_alpha   90.00
_cell.angle_beta   90.00
_cell.angle_gamma   90.00
#
_symmetry.space_group_name_H-M   'P 1'
#
loop_
_entity.id
_entity.type
_entity.pdbx_description
1 polymer ?
#
loop_
_entity_poly.entity_id
_entity_poly.type
_entity_poly.pdbx_seq_one_letter_code
_entity_poly.pdbx_strand_id
1 'polypeptide(L)'
;MGVPRIRQVRAYTVRGGGGDYHDQASGHWIDDHIATPMARYPQYRGSRQSFGINVLGTLVVQVEADDGAVGFGVTVGGEIGAWIVERHLARLLEGQPVTDVEKLWDQMYRATIHYGRKGVVLNAISGVDLALWDLLGQIRQEPVYAMLGGAVRDELVCYATGPRPDLAQKMGFIGGKLPLKHGPPRARRGCAPTWPPSPKCASGSVRTSGSCGTAGCRSTWTTPPASPTPPTGWACAGSRNHCCPTTTGATASCAAGCRRGCC
;
A
#
# COMPACT_ATOMS: atom_id res chain seq x y z
N MET A 1 -8.52 -22.59 31.96
CA MET A 1 -8.39 -23.28 30.66
C MET A 1 -7.03 -22.90 30.11
N GLY A 2 -6.18 -23.86 29.75
CA GLY A 2 -4.85 -23.55 29.21
C GLY A 2 -4.99 -22.86 27.85
N VAL A 3 -4.09 -21.91 27.54
CA VAL A 3 -4.03 -21.30 26.20
C VAL A 3 -3.51 -22.35 25.22
N PRO A 4 -4.25 -22.69 24.15
CA PRO A 4 -3.79 -23.62 23.13
C PRO A 4 -2.46 -23.19 22.51
N ARG A 5 -1.71 -24.15 22.00
CA ARG A 5 -0.45 -23.91 21.30
C ARG A 5 -0.59 -24.24 19.83
N ILE A 6 0.15 -23.52 19.00
CA ILE A 6 0.23 -23.80 17.57
C ILE A 6 0.90 -25.16 17.40
N ARG A 7 0.16 -26.12 16.84
CA ARG A 7 0.64 -27.47 16.58
C ARG A 7 1.37 -27.54 15.24
N GLN A 8 0.80 -26.93 14.20
CA GLN A 8 1.35 -27.01 12.85
C GLN A 8 0.95 -25.80 12.01
N VAL A 9 1.86 -25.36 11.14
CA VAL A 9 1.58 -24.37 10.09
C VAL A 9 1.71 -25.06 8.72
N ARG A 10 0.73 -24.84 7.83
CA ARG A 10 0.71 -25.40 6.47
C ARG A 10 0.44 -24.32 5.44
N ALA A 11 1.05 -24.43 4.27
CA ALA A 11 0.84 -23.51 3.16
C ALA A 11 0.43 -24.24 1.88
N TYR A 12 -0.56 -23.68 1.20
CA TYR A 12 -1.12 -24.18 -0.05
C TYR A 12 -1.15 -23.09 -1.12
N THR A 13 -1.29 -23.50 -2.37
CA THR A 13 -1.38 -22.59 -3.52
C THR A 13 -2.65 -22.85 -4.32
N VAL A 14 -3.25 -21.77 -4.83
CA VAL A 14 -4.46 -21.83 -5.67
C VAL A 14 -4.31 -20.86 -6.84
N ARG A 15 -4.89 -21.22 -7.99
CA ARG A 15 -4.89 -20.45 -9.23
C ARG A 15 -6.32 -20.16 -9.69
N GLY A 16 -6.51 -19.09 -10.47
CA GLY A 16 -7.81 -18.71 -11.03
C GLY A 16 -8.64 -17.82 -10.09
N GLY A 17 -8.13 -16.64 -9.78
CA GLY A 17 -8.75 -15.66 -8.89
C GLY A 17 -8.39 -15.87 -7.41
N GLY A 18 -9.32 -15.58 -6.52
CA GLY A 18 -9.12 -15.69 -5.07
C GLY A 18 -8.26 -14.56 -4.52
N GLY A 19 -7.17 -14.91 -3.83
CA GLY A 19 -6.26 -13.95 -3.19
C GLY A 19 -5.50 -13.09 -4.20
N ASP A 20 -5.17 -13.62 -5.38
CA ASP A 20 -4.60 -12.85 -6.48
C ASP A 20 -5.69 -12.29 -7.41
N TYR A 21 -5.99 -11.01 -7.19
CA TYR A 21 -6.95 -10.25 -7.98
C TYR A 21 -6.65 -10.23 -9.49
N HIS A 22 -5.39 -10.44 -9.88
CA HIS A 22 -4.93 -10.33 -11.26
C HIS A 22 -4.88 -11.67 -12.00
N ASP A 23 -5.01 -12.79 -11.28
CA ASP A 23 -5.03 -14.14 -11.84
C ASP A 23 -6.40 -14.48 -12.44
N GLN A 24 -6.84 -13.66 -13.38
CA GLN A 24 -8.15 -13.73 -14.02
C GLN A 24 -8.07 -14.38 -15.40
N ALA A 25 -9.21 -14.84 -15.91
CA ALA A 25 -9.35 -15.24 -17.30
C ALA A 25 -9.18 -14.05 -18.27
N SER A 26 -8.97 -14.36 -19.55
CA SER A 26 -8.89 -13.37 -20.61
C SER A 26 -10.21 -12.59 -20.77
N GLY A 27 -10.12 -11.35 -21.27
CA GLY A 27 -11.28 -10.47 -21.46
C GLY A 27 -11.77 -9.77 -20.19
N HIS A 28 -11.16 -10.04 -19.03
CA HIS A 28 -11.49 -9.35 -17.79
C HIS A 28 -11.04 -7.88 -17.83
N TRP A 29 -11.89 -6.94 -17.39
CA TRP A 29 -11.60 -5.49 -17.45
C TRP A 29 -10.30 -5.10 -16.74
N ILE A 30 -9.94 -5.85 -15.70
CA ILE A 30 -8.75 -5.59 -14.91
C ILE A 30 -7.49 -5.72 -15.79
N ASP A 31 -7.54 -6.45 -16.89
CA ASP A 31 -6.41 -6.63 -17.81
C ASP A 31 -6.53 -5.83 -19.11
N ASP A 32 -7.59 -5.00 -19.27
CA ASP A 32 -7.89 -4.28 -20.50
C ASP A 32 -7.14 -2.92 -20.59
N HIS A 33 -5.92 -2.96 -21.13
CA HIS A 33 -5.13 -1.76 -21.47
C HIS A 33 -4.92 -0.79 -20.28
N ILE A 34 -4.66 -1.35 -19.10
CA ILE A 34 -4.45 -0.55 -17.89
C ILE A 34 -3.06 0.10 -17.91
N ALA A 35 -2.97 1.38 -17.54
CA ALA A 35 -1.70 2.09 -17.43
C ALA A 35 -0.84 1.51 -16.30
N THR A 36 0.36 1.08 -16.64
CA THR A 36 1.37 0.55 -15.71
C THR A 36 2.75 1.11 -16.04
N PRO A 37 3.78 0.91 -15.19
CA PRO A 37 5.17 1.21 -15.55
C PRO A 37 5.64 0.50 -16.83
N MET A 38 5.10 -0.68 -17.13
CA MET A 38 5.43 -1.47 -18.32
C MET A 38 4.72 -1.00 -19.60
N ALA A 39 3.66 -0.20 -19.48
CA ALA A 39 2.87 0.29 -20.62
C ALA A 39 3.66 1.20 -21.58
N ARG A 40 4.86 1.66 -21.20
CA ARG A 40 5.79 2.34 -22.13
C ARG A 40 6.23 1.43 -23.28
N TYR A 41 6.32 0.12 -23.04
CA TYR A 41 6.73 -0.88 -24.02
C TYR A 41 5.51 -1.38 -24.80
N PRO A 42 5.46 -1.21 -26.14
CA PRO A 42 4.29 -1.57 -26.93
C PRO A 42 3.79 -3.00 -26.73
N GLN A 43 4.71 -3.97 -26.61
CA GLN A 43 4.40 -5.39 -26.44
C GLN A 43 3.67 -5.72 -25.12
N TYR A 44 3.85 -4.91 -24.08
CA TYR A 44 3.24 -5.14 -22.75
C TYR A 44 2.05 -4.21 -22.46
N ARG A 45 1.67 -3.37 -23.42
CA ARG A 45 0.70 -2.31 -23.19
C ARG A 45 -0.75 -2.81 -23.18
N GLY A 46 -1.04 -3.84 -23.98
CA GLY A 46 -2.40 -4.35 -24.14
C GLY A 46 -2.91 -5.09 -22.91
N SER A 47 -2.03 -5.76 -22.17
CA SER A 47 -2.36 -6.68 -21.09
C SER A 47 -1.31 -6.61 -19.99
N ARG A 48 -1.74 -6.58 -18.73
CA ARG A 48 -0.86 -6.69 -17.57
C ARG A 48 -0.36 -8.12 -17.36
N GLN A 49 -1.16 -9.12 -17.75
CA GLN A 49 -0.74 -10.53 -17.74
C GLN A 49 0.43 -10.79 -18.69
N SER A 50 0.56 -10.04 -19.78
CA SER A 50 1.68 -10.18 -20.72
C SER A 50 3.08 -9.94 -20.11
N PHE A 51 3.19 -9.15 -19.03
CA PHE A 51 4.44 -8.98 -18.28
C PHE A 51 4.48 -9.78 -16.98
N GLY A 52 3.50 -10.65 -16.75
CA GLY A 52 3.47 -11.59 -15.64
C GLY A 52 2.92 -11.05 -14.32
N ILE A 53 1.96 -10.12 -14.34
CA ILE A 53 1.33 -9.65 -13.08
C ILE A 53 0.69 -10.78 -12.25
N ASN A 54 0.27 -11.87 -12.91
CA ASN A 54 -0.44 -13.01 -12.33
C ASN A 54 0.45 -14.25 -12.10
N VAL A 55 1.79 -14.12 -12.17
CA VAL A 55 2.67 -15.30 -12.06
C VAL A 55 2.68 -15.91 -10.66
N LEU A 56 2.34 -15.14 -9.63
CA LEU A 56 2.35 -15.62 -8.25
C LEU A 56 1.12 -16.49 -7.96
N GLY A 57 -0.08 -15.93 -8.10
CA GLY A 57 -1.30 -16.60 -7.66
C GLY A 57 -1.48 -16.55 -6.14
N THR A 58 -2.46 -17.32 -5.69
CA THR A 58 -2.94 -17.27 -4.31
C THR A 58 -2.09 -18.14 -3.38
N LEU A 59 -1.67 -17.56 -2.25
CA LEU A 59 -1.15 -18.26 -1.09
C LEU A 59 -2.29 -18.45 -0.08
N VAL A 60 -2.46 -19.67 0.40
CA VAL A 60 -3.34 -20.01 1.53
C VAL A 60 -2.47 -20.51 2.67
N VAL A 61 -2.56 -19.89 3.84
CA VAL A 61 -1.89 -20.35 5.06
C VAL A 61 -2.93 -20.89 6.01
N GLN A 62 -2.63 -22.04 6.61
CA GLN A 62 -3.45 -22.67 7.63
C GLN A 62 -2.62 -22.87 8.90
N VAL A 63 -3.18 -22.52 10.05
CA VAL A 63 -2.56 -22.71 11.36
C VAL A 63 -3.48 -23.57 12.22
N GLU A 64 -2.99 -24.71 12.68
CA GLU A 64 -3.72 -25.63 13.55
C GLU A 64 -3.18 -25.54 14.99
N ALA A 65 -4.08 -25.46 15.95
CA ALA A 65 -3.79 -25.53 17.38
C ALA A 65 -3.87 -26.97 17.91
N ASP A 66 -3.29 -27.20 19.09
CA ASP A 66 -3.28 -28.50 19.75
C ASP A 66 -4.66 -28.98 20.26
N ASP A 67 -5.62 -28.07 20.40
CA ASP A 67 -7.03 -28.36 20.67
C ASP A 67 -7.84 -28.72 19.40
N GLY A 68 -7.21 -28.71 18.23
CA GLY A 68 -7.82 -29.02 16.94
C GLY A 68 -8.48 -27.83 16.25
N ALA A 69 -8.48 -26.63 16.84
CA ALA A 69 -8.94 -25.43 16.16
C ALA A 69 -8.01 -25.08 14.98
N VAL A 70 -8.60 -24.56 13.91
CA VAL A 70 -7.86 -24.22 12.69
C VAL A 70 -8.27 -22.84 12.21
N GLY A 71 -7.28 -21.97 12.02
CA GLY A 71 -7.45 -20.68 11.34
C GLY A 71 -6.76 -20.66 9.99
N PHE A 72 -7.22 -19.80 9.10
CA PHE A 72 -6.63 -19.64 7.77
C PHE A 72 -6.57 -18.19 7.28
N GLY A 73 -5.62 -17.93 6.39
CA GLY A 73 -5.40 -16.63 5.76
C GLY A 73 -5.08 -16.77 4.28
N VAL A 74 -5.60 -15.86 3.46
CA VAL A 74 -5.45 -15.89 2.00
C VAL A 74 -4.83 -14.58 1.51
N THR A 75 -3.82 -14.68 0.64
CA THR A 75 -3.09 -13.51 0.11
C THR A 75 -2.42 -13.82 -1.23
N VAL A 76 -1.71 -12.85 -1.81
CA VAL A 76 -0.89 -13.03 -3.02
C VAL A 76 0.50 -13.47 -2.63
N GLY A 77 0.96 -14.61 -3.17
CA GLY A 77 2.32 -15.08 -2.90
C GLY A 77 2.67 -16.40 -3.55
N GLY A 78 1.66 -17.22 -3.87
CA GLY A 78 1.84 -18.51 -4.55
C GLY A 78 2.89 -19.40 -3.90
N GLU A 79 3.62 -20.14 -4.73
CA GLU A 79 4.63 -21.11 -4.30
C GLU A 79 5.80 -20.47 -3.54
N ILE A 80 6.21 -19.26 -3.91
CA ILE A 80 7.28 -18.53 -3.22
C ILE A 80 6.85 -18.21 -1.78
N GLY A 81 5.61 -17.71 -1.62
CA GLY A 81 5.03 -17.46 -0.31
C GLY A 81 4.91 -18.74 0.51
N ALA A 82 4.45 -19.83 -0.10
CA ALA A 82 4.33 -21.12 0.57
C ALA A 82 5.69 -21.66 1.03
N TRP A 83 6.73 -21.54 0.20
CA TRP A 83 8.09 -21.93 0.57
C TRP A 83 8.60 -21.13 1.76
N ILE A 84 8.37 -19.81 1.80
CA ILE A 84 8.78 -18.95 2.93
C ILE A 84 8.07 -19.41 4.22
N VAL A 85 6.77 -19.65 4.15
CA VAL A 85 5.98 -20.11 5.31
C VAL A 85 6.51 -21.46 5.82
N GLU A 86 6.58 -22.46 4.95
CA GLU A 86 6.94 -23.84 5.30
C GLU A 86 8.41 -23.99 5.73
N ARG A 87 9.33 -23.33 5.02
CA ARG A 87 10.77 -23.54 5.21
C ARG A 87 11.39 -22.55 6.18
N HIS A 88 10.81 -21.38 6.34
CA HIS A 88 11.34 -20.35 7.23
C HIS A 88 10.40 -20.08 8.41
N LEU A 89 9.19 -19.61 8.18
CA LEU A 89 8.36 -19.02 9.25
C LEU A 89 7.82 -20.07 10.24
N ALA A 90 7.43 -21.25 9.77
CA ALA A 90 6.83 -22.30 10.61
C ALA A 90 7.62 -22.60 11.89
N ARG A 91 8.97 -22.63 11.82
CA ARG A 91 9.85 -22.88 12.98
C ARG A 91 9.72 -21.85 14.11
N LEU A 92 9.24 -20.64 13.80
CA LEU A 92 9.04 -19.57 14.77
C LEU A 92 7.66 -19.68 15.44
N LEU A 93 6.69 -20.29 14.75
CA LEU A 93 5.29 -20.38 15.17
C LEU A 93 4.99 -21.67 15.92
N GLU A 94 5.45 -22.80 15.42
CA GLU A 94 5.12 -24.11 15.97
C GLU A 94 5.61 -24.23 17.42
N GLY A 95 4.71 -24.66 18.30
CA GLY A 95 4.92 -24.72 19.74
C GLY A 95 4.74 -23.38 20.48
N GLN A 96 4.44 -22.26 19.81
CA GLN A 96 4.13 -21.01 20.51
C GLN A 96 2.64 -20.96 20.93
N PRO A 97 2.30 -20.21 22.01
CA PRO A 97 0.91 -19.94 22.35
C PRO A 97 0.18 -19.21 21.23
N VAL A 98 -1.09 -19.55 20.98
CA VAL A 98 -1.90 -18.90 19.93
C VAL A 98 -2.14 -17.39 20.18
N THR A 99 -1.95 -16.93 21.43
CA THR A 99 -2.09 -15.53 21.83
C THR A 99 -0.85 -14.67 21.56
N ASP A 100 0.29 -15.26 21.20
CA ASP A 100 1.57 -14.54 21.01
C ASP A 100 1.65 -13.79 19.67
N VAL A 101 0.51 -13.37 19.09
CA VAL A 101 0.40 -12.80 17.72
C VAL A 101 1.42 -11.68 17.46
N GLU A 102 1.48 -10.68 18.34
CA GLU A 102 2.42 -9.53 18.20
C GLU A 102 3.90 -9.95 18.25
N LYS A 103 4.22 -10.88 19.16
CA LYS A 103 5.57 -11.40 19.33
C LYS A 103 5.99 -12.25 18.13
N LEU A 104 5.08 -13.10 17.63
CA LEU A 104 5.28 -13.89 16.42
C LEU A 104 5.49 -12.99 15.20
N TRP A 105 4.72 -11.91 15.07
CA TRP A 105 4.88 -10.94 14.00
C TRP A 105 6.27 -10.28 14.03
N ASP A 106 6.72 -9.80 15.19
CA ASP A 106 8.05 -9.18 15.34
C ASP A 106 9.17 -10.17 14.99
N GLN A 107 9.08 -11.42 15.44
CA GLN A 107 10.05 -12.47 15.12
C GLN A 107 10.08 -12.78 13.62
N MET A 108 8.93 -12.97 12.97
CA MET A 108 8.83 -13.21 11.53
C MET A 108 9.45 -12.06 10.73
N TYR A 109 9.14 -10.81 11.09
CA TYR A 109 9.67 -9.64 10.40
C TYR A 109 11.19 -9.51 10.58
N ARG A 110 11.70 -9.67 11.81
CA ARG A 110 13.14 -9.58 12.10
C ARG A 110 13.94 -10.70 11.46
N ALA A 111 13.45 -11.94 11.52
CA ALA A 111 14.12 -13.09 10.92
C ALA A 111 14.28 -12.95 9.39
N THR A 112 13.35 -12.24 8.75
CA THR A 112 13.33 -12.07 7.29
C THR A 112 13.87 -10.75 6.79
N ILE A 113 14.36 -9.85 7.67
CA ILE A 113 14.75 -8.48 7.29
C ILE A 113 15.83 -8.41 6.20
N HIS A 114 16.68 -9.43 6.09
CA HIS A 114 17.80 -9.50 5.15
C HIS A 114 17.38 -9.78 3.69
N TYR A 115 16.18 -10.35 3.47
CA TYR A 115 15.64 -10.63 2.12
C TYR A 115 14.17 -10.21 1.95
N GLY A 116 13.56 -9.64 3.00
CA GLY A 116 12.18 -9.17 3.03
C GLY A 116 12.06 -7.64 2.97
N ARG A 117 11.57 -7.04 4.06
CA ARG A 117 11.18 -5.61 4.20
C ARG A 117 9.98 -5.17 3.35
N LYS A 118 9.79 -5.72 2.14
CA LYS A 118 8.70 -5.41 1.20
C LYS A 118 8.38 -6.62 0.31
N GLY A 119 7.30 -6.54 -0.46
CA GLY A 119 6.98 -7.51 -1.51
C GLY A 119 6.53 -8.87 -0.99
N VAL A 120 6.86 -9.93 -1.72
CA VAL A 120 6.33 -11.30 -1.51
C VAL A 120 6.58 -11.84 -0.10
N VAL A 121 7.71 -11.51 0.52
CA VAL A 121 8.02 -11.93 1.90
C VAL A 121 7.04 -11.32 2.89
N LEU A 122 6.74 -10.04 2.71
CA LEU A 122 5.82 -9.35 3.61
C LEU A 122 4.37 -9.80 3.37
N ASN A 123 4.01 -10.14 2.13
CA ASN A 123 2.73 -10.79 1.86
C ASN A 123 2.62 -12.16 2.56
N ALA A 124 3.69 -12.96 2.57
CA ALA A 124 3.70 -14.25 3.27
C ALA A 124 3.51 -14.08 4.79
N ILE A 125 4.20 -13.10 5.40
CA ILE A 125 4.00 -12.72 6.81
C ILE A 125 2.54 -12.32 7.05
N SER A 126 1.96 -11.49 6.18
CA SER A 126 0.54 -11.11 6.29
C SER A 126 -0.41 -12.30 6.17
N GLY A 127 -0.12 -13.28 5.30
CA GLY A 127 -0.93 -14.50 5.19
C GLY A 127 -0.94 -15.31 6.48
N VAL A 128 0.23 -15.43 7.13
CA VAL A 128 0.36 -16.07 8.45
C VAL A 128 -0.36 -15.27 9.53
N ASP A 129 -0.18 -13.96 9.57
CA ASP A 129 -0.80 -13.08 10.56
C ASP A 129 -2.34 -13.13 10.49
N LEU A 130 -2.91 -13.09 9.28
CA LEU A 130 -4.36 -13.27 9.08
C LEU A 130 -4.84 -14.63 9.58
N ALA A 131 -4.08 -15.70 9.34
CA ALA A 131 -4.42 -17.04 9.81
C ALA A 131 -4.37 -17.15 11.35
N LEU A 132 -3.45 -16.45 12.01
CA LEU A 132 -3.36 -16.37 13.47
C LEU A 132 -4.56 -15.63 14.06
N TRP A 133 -4.96 -14.51 13.46
CA TRP A 133 -6.15 -13.77 13.90
C TRP A 133 -7.44 -14.56 13.69
N ASP A 134 -7.57 -15.27 12.58
CA ASP A 134 -8.70 -16.18 12.33
C ASP A 134 -8.73 -17.31 13.37
N LEU A 135 -7.59 -17.97 13.62
CA LEU A 135 -7.47 -19.01 14.65
C LEU A 135 -7.87 -18.50 16.04
N LEU A 136 -7.42 -17.30 16.41
CA LEU A 136 -7.73 -16.69 17.69
C LEU A 136 -9.23 -16.37 17.81
N GLY A 137 -9.86 -15.94 16.72
CA GLY A 137 -11.31 -15.72 16.65
C GLY A 137 -12.09 -17.02 16.79
N GLN A 138 -11.64 -18.10 16.14
CA GLN A 138 -12.22 -19.44 16.29
C GLN A 138 -12.12 -19.93 17.73
N ILE A 139 -10.94 -19.82 18.37
CA ILE A 139 -10.75 -20.28 19.75
C ILE A 139 -11.60 -19.46 20.74
N ARG A 140 -11.74 -18.15 20.51
CA ARG A 140 -12.54 -17.26 21.37
C ARG A 140 -14.03 -17.29 21.04
N GLN A 141 -14.43 -17.89 19.93
CA GLN A 141 -15.80 -17.84 19.41
C GLN A 141 -16.30 -16.40 19.24
N GLU A 142 -15.40 -15.51 18.79
CA GLU A 142 -15.67 -14.08 18.60
C GLU A 142 -15.21 -13.62 17.21
N PRO A 143 -15.95 -12.71 16.55
CA PRO A 143 -15.47 -12.12 15.31
C PRO A 143 -14.26 -11.22 15.58
N VAL A 144 -13.31 -11.19 14.63
CA VAL A 144 -12.04 -10.42 14.78
C VAL A 144 -12.27 -8.95 15.14
N TYR A 145 -13.29 -8.30 14.57
CA TYR A 145 -13.55 -6.88 14.88
C TYR A 145 -13.88 -6.65 16.37
N ALA A 146 -14.48 -7.62 17.07
CA ALA A 146 -14.78 -7.51 18.49
C ALA A 146 -13.47 -7.50 19.30
N MET A 147 -12.53 -8.36 18.93
CA MET A 147 -11.19 -8.41 19.53
C MET A 147 -10.35 -7.16 19.24
N LEU A 148 -10.66 -6.43 18.16
CA LEU A 148 -10.01 -5.17 17.79
C LEU A 148 -10.65 -3.93 18.44
N GLY A 149 -11.43 -4.11 19.50
CA GLY A 149 -12.05 -3.01 20.26
C GLY A 149 -13.51 -2.72 19.89
N GLY A 150 -14.14 -3.58 19.08
CA GLY A 150 -15.55 -3.48 18.74
C GLY A 150 -15.86 -2.57 17.55
N ALA A 151 -17.10 -2.68 17.06
CA ALA A 151 -17.58 -1.85 15.96
C ALA A 151 -17.85 -0.41 16.46
N VAL A 152 -17.43 0.57 15.67
CA VAL A 152 -17.69 2.00 15.91
C VAL A 152 -18.74 2.59 14.96
N ARG A 153 -19.39 1.73 14.18
CA ARG A 153 -20.45 2.03 13.20
C ARG A 153 -21.27 0.77 12.94
N ASP A 154 -22.53 0.94 12.58
CA ASP A 154 -23.47 -0.17 12.37
C ASP A 154 -23.27 -0.85 11.01
N GLU A 155 -22.71 -0.15 10.02
CA GLU A 155 -22.49 -0.67 8.66
C GLU A 155 -21.22 -0.15 7.99
N LEU A 156 -20.74 -0.87 6.97
CA LEU A 156 -19.63 -0.45 6.11
C LEU A 156 -20.15 0.08 4.78
N VAL A 157 -19.80 1.32 4.46
CA VAL A 157 -20.17 1.97 3.20
C VAL A 157 -19.01 1.87 2.21
N CYS A 158 -19.26 1.26 1.04
CA CYS A 158 -18.22 0.92 0.07
C CYS A 158 -18.29 1.79 -1.20
N TYR A 159 -17.12 1.98 -1.83
CA TYR A 159 -17.00 2.43 -3.22
C TYR A 159 -16.56 1.25 -4.09
N ALA A 160 -16.94 1.25 -5.37
CA ALA A 160 -16.53 0.20 -6.30
C ALA A 160 -15.27 0.61 -7.07
N THR A 161 -14.36 -0.33 -7.31
CA THR A 161 -13.24 -0.13 -8.24
C THR A 161 -13.49 -0.94 -9.50
N GLY A 162 -13.53 -0.28 -10.65
CA GLY A 162 -13.87 -0.91 -11.93
C GLY A 162 -14.15 0.11 -13.02
N PRO A 163 -14.33 -0.31 -14.27
CA PRO A 163 -14.50 0.57 -15.42
C PRO A 163 -15.92 1.15 -15.54
N ARG A 164 -16.87 0.69 -14.71
CA ARG A 164 -18.30 1.01 -14.80
C ARG A 164 -18.83 1.66 -13.52
N PRO A 165 -18.41 2.91 -13.22
CA PRO A 165 -18.91 3.67 -12.07
C PRO A 165 -20.42 3.96 -12.18
N ASP A 166 -20.94 4.01 -13.40
CA ASP A 166 -22.38 4.15 -13.70
C ASP A 166 -23.19 2.95 -13.20
N LEU A 167 -22.66 1.73 -13.37
CA LEU A 167 -23.29 0.52 -12.82
C LEU A 167 -23.11 0.44 -11.31
N ALA A 168 -21.93 0.83 -10.80
CA ALA A 168 -21.69 0.88 -9.36
C ALA A 168 -22.67 1.80 -8.64
N GLN A 169 -22.99 2.96 -9.21
CA GLN A 169 -23.99 3.86 -8.66
C GLN A 169 -25.38 3.19 -8.58
N LYS A 170 -25.79 2.47 -9.63
CA LYS A 170 -27.07 1.73 -9.65
C LYS A 170 -27.11 0.59 -8.62
N MET A 171 -25.95 0.06 -8.23
CA MET A 171 -25.80 -0.97 -7.20
C MET A 171 -25.73 -0.38 -5.77
N GLY A 172 -25.80 0.95 -5.61
CA GLY A 172 -25.78 1.61 -4.30
C GLY A 172 -24.39 1.94 -3.75
N PHE A 173 -23.32 1.79 -4.54
CA PHE A 173 -21.98 2.24 -4.12
C PHE A 173 -21.91 3.77 -4.07
N ILE A 174 -21.22 4.32 -3.07
CA ILE A 174 -21.08 5.79 -2.91
C ILE A 174 -20.16 6.44 -3.94
N GLY A 175 -19.38 5.65 -4.67
CA GLY A 175 -18.42 6.14 -5.65
C GLY A 175 -17.83 5.03 -6.49
N GLY A 176 -17.18 5.44 -7.58
CA GLY A 176 -16.51 4.55 -8.52
C GLY A 176 -15.08 5.00 -8.80
N LYS A 177 -14.11 4.12 -8.54
CA LYS A 177 -12.69 4.35 -8.85
C LYS A 177 -12.33 3.68 -10.17
N LEU A 178 -12.03 4.50 -11.18
CA LEU A 178 -11.66 4.07 -12.52
C LEU A 178 -10.15 3.82 -12.62
N PRO A 179 -9.70 2.75 -13.28
CA PRO A 179 -8.30 2.62 -13.65
C PRO A 179 -7.97 3.51 -14.85
N LEU A 180 -6.81 4.17 -14.82
CA LEU A 180 -6.32 4.92 -15.98
C LEU A 180 -5.88 3.95 -17.08
N LYS A 181 -6.30 4.21 -18.32
CA LYS A 181 -5.85 3.44 -19.49
C LYS A 181 -4.57 3.99 -20.12
N HIS A 182 -4.22 5.24 -19.85
CA HIS A 182 -3.06 5.91 -20.44
C HIS A 182 -2.22 6.62 -19.38
N GLY A 183 -0.90 6.39 -19.42
CA GLY A 183 0.06 7.03 -18.52
C GLY A 183 0.83 8.20 -19.16
N PRO A 184 1.63 8.94 -18.36
CA PRO A 184 2.40 10.11 -18.81
C PRO A 184 3.33 9.89 -20.01
N PRO A 185 3.99 8.73 -20.21
CA PRO A 185 4.81 8.49 -21.40
C PRO A 185 4.05 8.63 -22.73
N ARG A 186 2.71 8.55 -22.69
CA ARG A 186 1.84 8.74 -23.85
C ARG A 186 1.38 10.19 -24.04
N ALA A 187 1.38 11.00 -22.97
CA ALA A 187 0.95 12.41 -23.00
C ALA A 187 1.82 13.27 -23.94
N ARG A 188 3.10 12.92 -24.15
CA ARG A 188 3.98 13.62 -25.11
C ARG A 188 3.63 13.42 -26.59
N ARG A 189 2.80 12.43 -26.95
CA ARG A 189 2.40 12.16 -28.35
C ARG A 189 0.91 12.36 -28.61
N GLY A 190 0.16 12.96 -27.69
CA GLY A 190 -1.30 12.94 -27.76
C GLY A 190 -2.06 13.96 -26.92
N CYS A 191 -1.53 15.18 -26.75
CA CYS A 191 -2.40 16.36 -26.54
C CYS A 191 -2.98 16.82 -27.89
N ALA A 192 -3.54 15.89 -28.67
CA ALA A 192 -4.41 16.20 -29.79
C ALA A 192 -5.85 15.89 -29.32
N PRO A 193 -6.76 16.87 -29.38
CA PRO A 193 -8.11 16.72 -28.83
C PRO A 193 -8.87 15.70 -29.65
N THR A 194 -8.98 14.48 -29.14
CA THR A 194 -9.85 13.42 -29.72
C THR A 194 -11.18 13.31 -29.00
N TRP A 195 -11.46 14.23 -28.07
CA TRP A 195 -12.78 14.40 -27.46
C TRP A 195 -13.49 15.58 -28.11
N PRO A 196 -14.69 15.43 -28.69
CA PRO A 196 -15.54 16.59 -28.90
C PRO A 196 -15.78 17.23 -27.53
N PRO A 197 -15.65 18.56 -27.40
CA PRO A 197 -15.78 19.23 -26.11
C PRO A 197 -17.19 18.96 -25.57
N SER A 198 -17.29 18.20 -24.48
CA SER A 198 -18.56 18.08 -23.77
C SER A 198 -18.91 19.47 -23.21
N PRO A 199 -20.15 19.96 -23.38
CA PRO A 199 -20.54 21.33 -23.03
C PRO A 199 -20.44 21.64 -21.52
N LYS A 200 -20.17 20.63 -20.67
CA LYS A 200 -20.07 20.78 -19.21
C LYS A 200 -18.67 21.14 -18.70
N CYS A 201 -17.63 21.14 -19.53
CA CYS A 201 -16.30 21.63 -19.12
C CYS A 201 -16.21 23.16 -19.01
N ALA A 202 -17.22 23.90 -19.48
CA ALA A 202 -17.26 25.37 -19.35
C ALA A 202 -17.68 25.83 -17.93
N SER A 203 -18.24 24.96 -17.10
CA SER A 203 -18.72 25.32 -15.75
C SER A 203 -17.87 24.69 -14.65
N GLY A 204 -16.58 25.03 -14.60
CA GLY A 204 -15.73 25.14 -13.40
C GLY A 204 -15.82 24.18 -12.20
N SER A 205 -16.41 22.98 -12.28
CA SER A 205 -16.75 22.19 -11.08
C SER A 205 -16.03 20.84 -10.93
N VAL A 206 -15.05 20.52 -11.78
CA VAL A 206 -14.30 19.26 -11.67
C VAL A 206 -12.86 19.53 -11.28
N ARG A 207 -12.54 19.35 -9.99
CA ARG A 207 -11.16 19.25 -9.51
C ARG A 207 -10.67 17.81 -9.71
N THR A 208 -9.94 17.57 -10.78
CA THR A 208 -9.08 16.39 -10.89
C THR A 208 -7.78 16.66 -10.12
N SER A 209 -7.46 15.81 -9.14
CA SER A 209 -6.16 15.82 -8.47
C SER A 209 -5.12 15.22 -9.41
N GLY A 210 -4.67 16.03 -10.36
CA GLY A 210 -3.65 15.66 -11.33
C GLY A 210 -3.21 16.91 -12.06
N SER A 211 -2.18 17.56 -11.55
CA SER A 211 -1.55 18.71 -12.20
C SER A 211 -1.02 18.30 -13.57
N CYS A 212 -1.83 18.53 -14.60
CA CYS A 212 -1.39 18.50 -15.99
C CYS A 212 -0.63 19.82 -16.25
N GLY A 213 0.63 19.87 -15.84
CA GLY A 213 1.50 21.02 -16.10
C GLY A 213 2.07 20.93 -17.51
N THR A 214 1.47 21.62 -18.47
CA THR A 214 2.19 22.18 -19.64
C THR A 214 1.29 23.17 -20.40
N ALA A 215 1.30 24.42 -19.94
CA ALA A 215 1.06 25.60 -20.77
C ALA A 215 1.85 26.74 -20.13
N GLY A 216 2.58 27.50 -20.95
CA GLY A 216 3.49 28.53 -20.48
C GLY A 216 2.77 29.65 -19.72
N CYS A 217 2.95 29.66 -18.39
CA CYS A 217 2.99 30.91 -17.65
C CYS A 217 4.46 31.32 -17.55
N ARG A 218 4.86 32.24 -18.43
CA ARG A 218 6.06 33.04 -18.19
C ARG A 218 5.68 33.92 -16.99
N SER A 219 6.02 33.50 -15.77
CA SER A 219 5.83 34.34 -14.60
C SER A 219 6.83 35.49 -14.72
N THR A 220 6.37 36.64 -15.19
CA THR A 220 6.96 37.91 -14.78
C THR A 220 6.84 37.95 -13.26
N TRP A 221 7.90 37.53 -12.58
CA TRP A 221 8.11 37.88 -11.19
C TRP A 221 8.41 39.38 -11.19
N THR A 222 7.38 40.20 -11.03
CA THR A 222 7.57 41.53 -10.46
C THR A 222 8.10 41.33 -9.05
N THR A 223 9.37 41.62 -8.87
CA THR A 223 10.04 41.74 -7.57
C THR A 223 9.26 42.76 -6.71
N PRO A 224 8.81 42.43 -5.50
CA PRO A 224 8.41 43.45 -4.54
C PRO A 224 9.67 44.25 -4.11
N PRO A 225 9.55 45.55 -3.79
CA PRO A 225 10.70 46.35 -3.39
C PRO A 225 11.34 45.78 -2.12
N ALA A 226 12.68 45.81 -2.10
CA ALA A 226 13.52 45.27 -1.04
C ALA A 226 13.18 45.88 0.33
N SER A 227 12.94 45.02 1.33
CA SER A 227 12.97 45.36 2.75
C SER A 227 14.42 45.28 3.29
N PRO A 228 14.77 46.01 4.37
CA PRO A 228 16.12 46.52 4.60
C PRO A 228 17.15 45.45 4.98
N THR A 229 18.39 45.72 4.59
CA THR A 229 19.61 44.96 4.89
C THR A 229 19.78 44.62 6.38
N PRO A 230 20.21 43.39 6.73
CA PRO A 230 20.58 43.05 8.10
C PRO A 230 21.90 43.72 8.52
N PRO A 231 22.12 44.00 9.82
CA PRO A 231 23.36 44.58 10.31
C PRO A 231 24.56 43.65 10.10
N THR A 232 25.71 44.27 9.87
CA THR A 232 27.01 43.64 9.57
C THR A 232 27.40 42.57 10.60
N GLY A 233 27.70 41.34 10.14
CA GLY A 233 28.30 40.27 10.95
C GLY A 233 27.66 38.88 10.87
N TRP A 234 26.62 38.66 10.04
CA TRP A 234 25.90 37.37 9.95
C TRP A 234 25.90 36.85 8.51
N ALA A 235 26.27 35.57 8.30
CA ALA A 235 26.24 34.91 6.98
C ALA A 235 25.27 33.72 7.00
N CYS A 236 24.40 33.62 5.99
CA CYS A 236 23.50 32.47 5.80
C CYS A 236 24.15 31.43 4.87
N ALA A 237 24.33 30.20 5.34
CA ALA A 237 24.75 29.07 4.51
C ALA A 237 23.61 28.04 4.35
N GLY A 238 23.24 27.79 3.08
CA GLY A 238 22.58 26.60 2.53
C GLY A 238 21.61 25.75 3.37
N SER A 239 20.33 25.78 2.96
CA SER A 239 19.31 24.72 3.12
C SER A 239 19.13 24.07 4.50
N ARG A 240 18.65 24.85 5.46
CA ARG A 240 17.57 24.54 6.44
C ARG A 240 17.52 25.71 7.43
N ASN A 241 16.32 26.12 7.83
CA ASN A 241 16.03 27.30 8.65
C ASN A 241 16.70 27.28 10.04
N HIS A 242 18.00 27.55 10.16
CA HIS A 242 18.66 27.86 11.43
C HIS A 242 19.79 28.88 11.22
N CYS A 243 19.69 30.01 11.90
CA CYS A 243 20.77 31.01 12.02
C CYS A 243 21.48 30.83 13.37
N CYS A 244 22.81 30.88 13.39
CA CYS A 244 23.61 30.89 14.62
C CYS A 244 24.67 32.02 14.56
N PRO A 245 25.03 32.67 15.68
CA PRO A 245 26.00 33.77 15.70
C PRO A 245 27.43 33.25 15.52
N THR A 246 28.22 33.90 14.66
CA THR A 246 29.63 33.58 14.39
C THR A 246 30.57 34.52 15.12
N THR A 247 31.14 34.06 16.25
CA THR A 247 32.38 34.51 16.94
C THR A 247 32.39 33.71 18.24
N THR A 248 33.33 32.86 18.63
CA THR A 248 34.79 32.78 18.51
C THR A 248 35.21 31.31 18.69
N GLY A 249 36.37 30.92 18.15
CA GLY A 249 36.85 29.54 18.22
C GLY A 249 37.21 29.07 19.63
N ALA A 250 36.61 27.96 20.05
CA ALA A 250 37.20 26.91 20.88
C ALA A 250 36.13 25.83 21.13
N THR A 251 36.59 24.58 21.19
CA THR A 251 35.85 23.36 21.54
C THR A 251 34.88 23.50 22.73
N ALA A 252 33.59 23.18 22.55
CA ALA A 252 32.72 22.67 23.63
C ALA A 252 31.40 22.08 23.11
N SER A 253 31.05 20.95 23.70
CA SER A 253 29.76 20.24 23.65
C SER A 253 28.53 21.14 23.88
N CYS A 254 27.43 20.90 23.15
CA CYS A 254 26.09 21.35 23.54
C CYS A 254 25.08 20.23 23.32
N ALA A 255 24.96 19.38 24.35
CA ALA A 255 23.72 18.72 24.68
C ALA A 255 22.69 19.73 25.21
N ALA A 256 21.43 19.34 25.16
CA ALA A 256 20.24 19.97 25.76
C ALA A 256 19.54 21.09 24.96
N GLY A 257 18.30 20.79 24.57
CA GLY A 257 17.21 21.77 24.56
C GLY A 257 16.93 22.49 23.24
N CYS A 258 16.17 21.85 22.34
CA CYS A 258 15.30 22.60 21.43
C CYS A 258 13.89 22.03 21.49
N ARG A 259 12.97 22.84 22.04
CA ARG A 259 11.54 22.57 22.18
C ARG A 259 10.84 22.65 20.83
N ARG A 260 9.75 21.88 20.70
CA ARG A 260 8.79 21.92 19.60
C ARG A 260 8.08 23.28 19.52
N GLY A 261 7.75 23.69 18.29
CA GLY A 261 6.61 24.56 18.00
C GLY A 261 6.95 25.90 17.34
N CYS A 262 6.85 25.95 16.01
CA CYS A 262 6.18 27.01 15.23
C CYS A 262 6.40 26.75 13.72
N CYS A 263 5.31 26.94 12.96
CA CYS A 263 5.12 26.76 11.51
C CYS A 263 4.74 25.35 11.05
#